data_AF-A0A1R0H026-F1
#
_entry.id   AF-A0A1R0H026-F1
#
_cell.length_a   1.000
_cell.length_b   1.000
_cell.length_c   1.000
_cell.angle_alpha   90.00
_cell.angle_beta   90.00
_cell.angle_gamma   90.00
#
_symmetry.space_group_name_H-M   'P 1'
#
loop_
_entity.id
_entity.type
_entity.pdbx_description
1 polymer ?
#
loop_
_entity_poly.entity_id
_entity_poly.type
_entity_poly.pdbx_seq_one_letter_code
_entity_poly.pdbx_strand_id
1 'polypeptide(L)'
;MKRCYEKKFTLKKYPTGRWDMVKNETRKKYDGKFLGPFKILYNGSFQTYKLATAAGDTQRVLINYNRFQIGNVATETTVNSWIENTVLFDKSYN
;
A
#
# COMPACT_ATOMS: atom_id res chain seq x y z
N MET A 1 -18.03 42.87 -6.26
CA MET A 1 -17.16 41.96 -7.04
C MET A 1 -16.56 40.92 -6.09
N LYS A 2 -17.02 39.67 -6.11
CA LYS A 2 -16.45 38.61 -5.28
C LYS A 2 -15.13 38.16 -5.91
N ARG A 3 -14.01 38.29 -5.21
CA ARG A 3 -12.73 37.71 -5.62
C ARG A 3 -12.85 36.20 -5.48
N CYS A 4 -13.04 35.50 -6.60
CA CYS A 4 -12.99 34.05 -6.64
C CYS A 4 -11.53 33.65 -6.47
N TYR A 5 -11.18 33.11 -5.31
CA TYR A 5 -9.86 32.53 -5.08
C TYR A 5 -9.67 31.33 -6.02
N GLU A 6 -8.80 31.45 -7.03
CA GLU A 6 -8.28 30.29 -7.75
C GLU A 6 -7.31 29.54 -6.84
N LYS A 7 -7.83 28.59 -6.06
CA LYS A 7 -7.01 27.68 -5.28
C LYS A 7 -6.31 26.72 -6.26
N LYS A 8 -5.07 27.03 -6.63
CA LYS A 8 -4.21 26.16 -7.45
C LYS A 8 -4.01 24.83 -6.70
N PHE A 9 -4.73 23.80 -7.13
CA PHE A 9 -4.67 22.48 -6.52
C PHE A 9 -3.48 21.72 -7.13
N THR A 10 -2.35 21.68 -6.43
CA THR A 10 -1.22 20.87 -6.86
C THR A 10 -1.57 19.40 -6.64
N LEU A 11 -1.93 18.69 -7.70
CA LEU A 11 -2.30 17.28 -7.65
C LEU A 11 -1.05 16.44 -7.33
N LYS A 12 -0.85 16.05 -6.07
CA LYS A 12 0.21 15.10 -5.71
C LYS A 12 -0.15 13.72 -6.26
N LYS A 13 0.57 13.28 -7.29
CA LYS A 13 0.45 11.94 -7.85
C LYS A 13 1.59 11.06 -7.34
N TYR A 14 1.29 9.81 -7.01
CA TYR A 14 2.32 8.82 -6.75
C TYR A 14 2.90 8.29 -8.06
N PRO A 15 4.23 8.11 -8.16
CA PRO A 15 4.85 7.54 -9.35
C PRO A 15 4.49 6.06 -9.51
N THR A 16 4.39 5.61 -10.76
CA THR A 16 4.23 4.19 -11.08
C THR A 16 5.51 3.42 -10.74
N GLY A 17 5.36 2.13 -10.41
CA GLY A 17 6.45 1.26 -9.97
C GLY A 17 6.82 1.37 -8.49
N ARG A 18 6.33 2.38 -7.79
CA ARG A 18 6.54 2.55 -6.35
C ARG A 18 5.76 1.53 -5.52
N TRP A 19 6.36 1.08 -4.43
CA TRP A 19 5.73 0.21 -3.44
C TRP A 19 5.21 1.03 -2.27
N ASP A 20 3.93 0.90 -1.97
CA ASP A 20 3.29 1.60 -0.85
C ASP A 20 2.34 0.66 -0.09
N MET A 21 2.04 1.01 1.17
CA MET A 21 1.05 0.29 1.97
C MET A 21 -0.33 0.92 1.80
N VAL A 22 -1.38 0.11 1.88
CA VAL A 22 -2.77 0.60 1.79
C VAL A 22 -3.44 0.51 3.14
N LYS A 23 -4.08 1.60 3.59
CA LYS A 23 -4.86 1.60 4.83
C LYS A 23 -6.03 0.63 4.75
N ASN A 24 -6.15 -0.20 5.79
CA ASN A 24 -7.26 -1.13 5.96
C ASN A 24 -8.46 -0.40 6.60
N GLU A 25 -9.49 -0.10 5.81
CA GLU A 25 -10.69 0.61 6.29
C GLU A 25 -11.70 -0.34 6.95
N THR A 26 -11.74 -1.60 6.53
CA THR A 26 -12.68 -2.62 7.00
C THR A 26 -12.08 -3.50 8.11
N ARG A 27 -11.05 -3.01 8.80
CA ARG A 27 -10.31 -3.77 9.81
C ARG A 27 -11.17 -4.12 11.03
N LYS A 28 -11.03 -5.33 11.56
CA LYS A 28 -11.49 -5.73 12.89
C LYS A 28 -10.43 -5.40 13.96
N LYS A 29 -10.76 -5.63 15.23
CA LYS A 29 -9.92 -5.26 16.40
C LYS A 29 -8.48 -5.80 16.33
N TYR A 30 -8.29 -6.99 15.76
CA TYR A 30 -6.99 -7.65 15.66
C TYR A 30 -6.38 -7.62 14.25
N ASP A 31 -7.03 -6.93 13.31
CA ASP A 31 -6.52 -6.83 11.95
C ASP A 31 -5.48 -5.70 11.85
N GLY A 32 -4.47 -5.92 11.01
CA GLY A 32 -3.47 -4.92 10.68
C GLY A 32 -4.11 -3.62 10.16
N LYS A 33 -3.58 -2.48 10.61
CA LYS A 33 -4.03 -1.15 10.16
C LYS A 33 -3.73 -0.89 8.69
N PHE A 34 -2.71 -1.56 8.16
CA PHE A 34 -2.27 -1.44 6.78
C PHE A 34 -2.16 -2.83 6.14
N LEU A 35 -2.44 -2.88 4.85
CA LEU A 35 -2.37 -4.08 4.03
C LEU A 35 -1.16 -3.97 3.11
N GLY A 36 -0.39 -5.06 3.09
CA GLY A 36 0.70 -5.33 2.18
C GLY A 36 1.77 -4.23 2.11
N PRO A 37 2.78 -4.49 1.28
CA PRO A 37 3.20 -3.53 0.29
C PRO A 37 2.56 -3.91 -1.05
N PHE A 38 2.11 -2.89 -1.78
CA PHE A 38 1.55 -3.02 -3.12
C PHE A 38 2.33 -2.16 -4.10
N LYS A 39 2.55 -2.69 -5.30
CA LYS A 39 3.19 -1.94 -6.40
C LYS A 39 2.15 -1.14 -7.16
N ILE A 40 2.40 0.15 -7.36
CA ILE A 40 1.54 1.02 -8.17
C ILE A 40 1.80 0.71 -9.64
N LEU A 41 0.79 0.21 -10.36
CA LEU A 41 0.91 -0.09 -11.79
C LEU A 41 0.62 1.14 -12.64
N TYR A 42 -0.52 1.79 -12.43
CA TYR A 42 -0.90 2.99 -13.16
C TYR A 42 -1.88 3.86 -12.37
N ASN A 43 -1.96 5.12 -12.82
CA ASN A 43 -2.78 6.17 -12.22
C ASN A 43 -4.05 6.36 -13.07
N GLY A 44 -5.20 6.14 -12.47
CA GLY A 44 -6.51 6.42 -13.06
C GLY A 44 -7.01 7.84 -12.78
N SER A 45 -8.18 8.14 -13.32
CA SER A 45 -8.92 9.38 -13.02
C SER A 45 -9.26 9.47 -11.53
N PHE A 46 -9.54 10.68 -11.05
CA PHE A 46 -9.95 10.94 -9.66
C PHE A 46 -8.93 10.48 -8.60
N GLN A 47 -7.64 10.50 -8.93
CA GLN A 47 -6.56 10.11 -8.03
C GLN A 47 -6.74 8.67 -7.51
N THR A 48 -7.14 7.77 -8.42
CA THR A 48 -7.24 6.34 -8.14
C THR A 48 -6.07 5.60 -8.77
N TYR A 49 -5.73 4.45 -8.21
CA TYR A 49 -4.53 3.71 -8.57
C TYR A 49 -4.83 2.22 -8.69
N LYS A 50 -4.27 1.60 -9.72
CA LYS A 50 -4.27 0.14 -9.87
C LYS A 50 -3.02 -0.41 -9.20
N LEU A 51 -3.20 -1.47 -8.42
CA LEU A 51 -2.16 -2.03 -7.59
C LEU A 51 -1.89 -3.50 -7.96
N ALA A 52 -0.65 -3.93 -7.79
CA ALA A 52 -0.25 -5.32 -7.81
C ALA A 52 0.28 -5.76 -6.45
N THR A 53 0.04 -7.02 -6.08
CA THR A 53 0.67 -7.66 -4.92
C THR A 53 2.13 -7.99 -5.21
N ALA A 54 2.88 -8.36 -4.17
CA ALA A 54 4.23 -8.91 -4.32
C ALA A 54 4.29 -10.17 -5.21
N ALA A 55 3.20 -10.93 -5.26
CA ALA A 55 3.07 -12.12 -6.12
C ALA A 55 2.78 -11.78 -7.60
N GLY A 56 2.60 -10.50 -7.95
CA GLY A 56 2.24 -10.06 -9.30
C GLY A 56 0.74 -10.03 -9.57
N ASP A 57 -0.11 -10.43 -8.61
CA ASP A 57 -1.55 -10.39 -8.77
C ASP A 57 -2.08 -8.96 -8.79
N THR A 58 -2.84 -8.64 -9.82
CA THR A 58 -3.42 -7.30 -9.97
C THR A 58 -4.74 -7.19 -9.21
N GLN A 59 -4.84 -6.19 -8.33
CA GLN A 59 -6.07 -5.86 -7.61
C GLN A 59 -7.19 -5.50 -8.58
N ARG A 60 -8.35 -6.15 -8.47
CA ARG A 60 -9.51 -5.85 -9.31
C ARG A 60 -10.01 -4.42 -9.08
N VAL A 61 -9.98 -3.96 -7.83
CA VAL A 61 -10.47 -2.65 -7.41
C VAL A 61 -9.40 -1.56 -7.55
N LEU A 62 -9.82 -0.35 -7.92
CA LEU A 62 -8.97 0.84 -7.91
C LEU A 62 -8.97 1.48 -6.52
N ILE A 63 -7.79 1.83 -6.01
CA ILE A 63 -7.63 2.39 -4.67
C ILE A 63 -7.42 3.89 -4.74
N ASN A 64 -8.12 4.65 -3.87
CA ASN A 64 -7.99 6.09 -3.79
C ASN A 64 -6.66 6.51 -3.14
N TYR A 65 -6.08 7.62 -3.62
CA TYR A 65 -4.81 8.15 -3.13
C TYR A 65 -4.74 8.37 -1.61
N ASN A 66 -5.86 8.73 -0.99
CA ASN A 66 -5.97 9.00 0.45
C ASN A 66 -5.69 7.77 1.32
N ARG A 67 -5.72 6.58 0.73
CA ARG A 67 -5.48 5.31 1.43
C ARG A 67 -4.02 4.88 1.39
N PHE A 68 -3.16 5.55 0.62
CA PHE A 68 -1.74 5.21 0.58
C PHE A 68 -0.99 5.77 1.77
N GLN A 69 -0.10 4.94 2.30
CA GLN A 69 0.93 5.31 3.25
C GLN A 69 2.27 4.89 2.66
N ILE A 70 3.27 5.76 2.79
CA ILE A 70 4.64 5.46 2.37
C ILE A 70 5.10 4.17 3.05
N GLY A 71 5.33 3.13 2.25
CA GLY A 71 5.92 1.88 2.73
C GLY A 71 7.44 2.00 2.75
N ASN A 72 8.08 1.60 3.85
CA ASN A 72 9.54 1.45 3.87
C ASN A 72 9.90 0.07 3.29
N VAL A 73 9.93 -0.04 1.96
CA VAL A 73 10.31 -1.28 1.26
C VAL A 73 11.75 -1.13 0.80
N ALA A 74 12.66 -1.85 1.46
CA ALA A 74 14.10 -1.72 1.21
C ALA A 74 14.56 -2.41 -0.10
N THR A 75 13.82 -3.39 -0.63
CA THR A 75 14.19 -4.15 -1.85
C THR A 75 13.00 -4.96 -2.40
N GLU A 76 12.91 -5.14 -3.73
CA GLU A 76 11.80 -5.84 -4.42
C GLU A 76 11.69 -7.34 -4.06
N THR A 77 12.75 -7.96 -3.54
CA THR A 77 12.81 -9.41 -3.29
C THR A 77 12.48 -9.79 -1.85
N THR A 78 12.51 -8.84 -0.92
CA THR A 78 12.39 -9.13 0.51
C THR A 78 11.40 -8.17 1.16
N VAL A 79 10.12 -8.43 0.90
CA VAL A 79 9.06 -7.92 1.77
C VAL A 79 9.18 -8.68 3.09
N ASN A 80 9.91 -8.12 4.04
CA ASN A 80 9.91 -8.63 5.40
C ASN A 80 8.48 -8.45 5.95
N SER A 81 7.74 -9.56 5.98
CA SER A 81 6.51 -9.66 6.77
C SER A 81 6.87 -9.30 8.21
N TRP A 82 6.15 -8.35 8.81
CA TRP A 82 6.29 -8.01 10.24
C TRP A 82 5.88 -9.17 11.18
N ILE A 83 5.39 -10.27 10.62
CA ILE A 83 5.18 -11.52 11.34
C ILE A 83 6.51 -12.26 11.28
N GLU A 84 7.33 -12.11 12.32
CA GLU A 84 8.31 -13.14 12.64
C GLU A 84 7.52 -14.44 12.81
N ASN A 85 7.57 -15.32 11.81
CA ASN A 85 7.16 -16.70 12.01
C ASN A 85 8.16 -17.27 13.02
N THR A 86 7.82 -17.19 14.31
CA THR A 86 8.41 -18.02 15.36
C THR A 86 8.03 -19.45 15.06
N VAL A 87 8.72 -20.05 14.09
CA VAL A 87 8.80 -21.50 13.97
C VAL A 87 9.56 -21.93 15.22
N LEU A 88 8.82 -22.33 16.24
CA LEU A 88 9.36 -23.10 17.36
C LEU A 88 9.91 -24.39 16.76
N PHE A 89 11.20 -24.38 16.42
CA PHE A 89 11.94 -25.61 16.21
C PHE A 89 11.97 -26.34 17.55
N ASP A 90 11.08 -27.30 17.66
CA ASP A 90 11.11 -28.34 18.67
C ASP A 90 12.46 -29.05 18.56
N LYS A 91 13.41 -28.68 19.42
CA LYS A 91 14.69 -29.38 19.54
C LYS A 91 14.44 -30.69 20.28
N SER A 92 13.91 -31.67 19.56
CA SER A 92 14.05 -33.08 19.91
C SER A 92 15.36 -33.60 19.32
N TYR A 93 16.44 -33.59 20.10
CA TYR A 93 17.60 -34.45 19.88
C TYR A 93 18.25 -34.84 21.22
N ASN A 94 18.04 -36.12 21.56
CA ASN A 94 18.73 -37.03 22.48
C ASN A 94 18.97 -36.61 23.94
#